data_AF-A0A366WKM2-F1
#
_entry.id   AF-A0A366WKM2-F1
#
_cell.length_a   1.000
_cell.length_b   1.000
_cell.length_c   1.000
_cell.angle_alpha   90.00
_cell.angle_beta   90.00
_cell.angle_gamma   90.00
#
_symmetry.space_group_name_H-M   'P 1'
#
loop_
_entity.id
_entity.type
_entity.pdbx_description
1 polymer ?
#
loop_
_entity_poly.entity_id
_entity_poly.type
_entity_poly.pdbx_seq_one_letter_code
_entity_poly.pdbx_strand_id
1 'polypeptide(L)'
;MSWFKVFSAVVVANIVSWIIISIIGWFIFFVVLDSFNDTLTERLSTNGKSGFPEISVPSYSPAAPTEEETGAQKAREERLAADQRRARNQAEQRRNAIASSKEMCDFWTSEYRKDGNPKSQAYKEMACSRYRNLLN
;
A
#
# COMPACT_ATOMS: atom_id res chain seq x y z
N MET A 1 11.47 -47.83 -6.07
CA MET A 1 11.94 -46.53 -6.63
C MET A 1 13.22 -46.15 -5.90
N SER A 2 14.31 -45.88 -6.62
CA SER A 2 15.63 -45.60 -6.01
C SER A 2 15.58 -44.35 -5.12
N TRP A 3 16.04 -44.46 -3.87
CA TRP A 3 16.11 -43.37 -2.87
C TRP A 3 16.82 -42.11 -3.41
N PHE A 4 17.79 -42.31 -4.29
CA PHE A 4 18.49 -41.24 -4.99
C PHE A 4 17.57 -40.36 -5.86
N LYS A 5 16.51 -40.94 -6.44
CA LYS A 5 15.52 -40.20 -7.24
C LYS A 5 14.67 -39.28 -6.36
N VAL A 6 14.36 -39.72 -5.13
CA VAL A 6 13.59 -38.92 -4.17
C VAL A 6 14.45 -37.76 -3.64
N PHE A 7 15.69 -38.03 -3.24
CA PHE A 7 16.61 -37.00 -2.77
C PHE A 7 16.93 -35.96 -3.87
N SER A 8 17.23 -36.43 -5.09
CA SER A 8 17.48 -35.55 -6.24
C SER A 8 16.25 -34.70 -6.57
N ALA A 9 15.03 -35.25 -6.53
CA ALA A 9 13.82 -34.48 -6.77
C ALA A 9 13.61 -33.36 -5.74
N VAL A 10 13.88 -33.62 -4.46
CA VAL A 10 13.76 -32.61 -3.40
C VAL A 10 14.80 -31.51 -3.55
N VAL A 11 16.05 -31.85 -3.89
CA VAL A 11 17.11 -30.86 -4.15
C VAL A 11 16.78 -30.00 -5.37
N VAL A 12 16.31 -30.62 -6.46
CA VAL A 12 15.90 -29.90 -7.67
C VAL A 12 14.71 -28.99 -7.39
N ALA A 13 13.69 -29.46 -6.66
CA ALA A 13 12.55 -28.64 -6.29
C ALA A 13 12.95 -27.43 -5.44
N ASN A 14 13.92 -27.59 -4.54
CA ASN A 14 14.45 -26.49 -3.75
C ASN A 14 15.17 -25.46 -4.63
N ILE A 15 16.05 -25.90 -5.53
CA ILE A 15 16.74 -25.00 -6.47
C ILE A 15 15.73 -24.24 -7.35
N VAL A 16 14.72 -24.93 -7.87
CA VAL A 16 13.66 -24.31 -8.69
C VAL A 16 12.87 -23.29 -7.87
N SER A 17 12.57 -23.57 -6.60
CA SER A 17 11.92 -22.62 -5.69
C SER A 17 12.73 -21.33 -5.53
N TRP A 18 14.04 -21.44 -5.31
CA TRP A 18 14.94 -20.28 -5.22
C TRP A 18 14.97 -19.45 -6.51
N ILE A 19 14.95 -20.11 -7.68
CA ILE A 19 14.90 -19.43 -8.97
C ILE A 19 13.60 -18.63 -9.12
N ILE A 20 12.46 -19.23 -8.78
CA ILE A 20 11.15 -18.56 -8.86
C ILE A 20 11.11 -17.34 -7.93
N ILE A 21 11.57 -17.49 -6.68
CA ILE A 21 11.64 -16.39 -5.72
C ILE A 21 12.54 -15.25 -6.26
N SER A 22 13.67 -15.61 -6.88
CA SER A 22 14.60 -14.63 -7.46
C SER A 22 13.97 -13.88 -8.64
N ILE A 23 13.23 -14.55 -9.52
CA ILE A 23 12.54 -13.94 -10.66
C ILE A 23 11.44 -12.99 -10.17
N ILE A 24 10.63 -13.42 -9.20
CA ILE A 24 9.56 -12.58 -8.64
C ILE A 24 10.16 -11.35 -7.94
N GLY A 25 11.21 -11.54 -7.14
CA GLY A 25 11.93 -10.45 -6.47
C GLY A 25 12.52 -9.45 -7.48
N TRP A 26 13.10 -9.95 -8.56
CA TRP A 26 13.64 -9.11 -9.63
C TRP A 26 12.54 -8.31 -10.33
N PHE A 27 11.38 -8.91 -10.60
CA PHE A 27 10.25 -8.22 -11.24
C PHE A 27 9.68 -7.10 -10.35
N ILE A 28 9.50 -7.37 -9.05
CA ILE A 28 9.06 -6.35 -8.09
C ILE A 28 10.09 -5.22 -7.99
N PHE A 29 11.38 -5.55 -7.92
CA PHE A 29 12.45 -4.57 -7.86
C PHE A 29 12.50 -3.68 -9.11
N PHE A 30 12.29 -4.25 -10.30
CA PHE A 30 12.26 -3.50 -11.55
C PHE A 30 11.08 -2.50 -11.58
N VAL A 31 9.88 -2.93 -11.18
CA VAL A 31 8.69 -2.04 -11.10
C VAL A 31 8.90 -0.91 -10.10
N VAL A 32 9.50 -1.20 -8.94
CA VAL A 32 9.79 -0.19 -7.92
C VAL A 32 10.84 0.80 -8.41
N LEU A 33 11.93 0.34 -9.03
CA LEU A 33 12.96 1.22 -9.59
C LEU A 33 12.42 2.13 -10.69
N ASP A 34 11.52 1.65 -11.54
CA ASP A 34 10.89 2.46 -12.60
C ASP A 34 10.16 3.67 -12.01
N SER A 35 9.38 3.45 -10.93
CA SER A 35 8.69 4.54 -10.22
C SER A 35 9.64 5.54 -9.52
N PHE A 36 10.80 5.06 -9.06
CA PHE A 36 11.82 5.93 -8.47
C PHE A 36 12.59 6.71 -9.55
N ASN A 37 12.80 6.13 -10.73
CA ASN A 37 13.49 6.79 -11.82
C ASN A 37 12.69 8.00 -12.33
N ASP A 38 11.38 7.84 -12.55
CA ASP A 38 10.51 8.93 -12.99
C ASP A 38 10.50 10.11 -12.01
N THR A 39 10.41 9.82 -10.70
CA THR A 39 10.41 10.84 -9.65
C THR A 39 11.75 11.54 -9.49
N LEU A 40 12.87 10.85 -9.70
CA LEU A 40 14.20 11.44 -9.69
C LEU A 40 14.48 12.28 -10.94
N THR A 41 14.04 11.82 -12.12
CA THR A 41 14.16 12.58 -13.38
C THR A 41 13.32 13.86 -13.35
N GLU A 42 12.13 13.85 -12.77
CA GLU A 42 11.29 15.05 -12.60
C GLU A 42 11.97 16.08 -11.70
N ARG A 43 12.57 15.64 -10.58
CA ARG A 43 13.28 16.51 -9.63
C ARG A 43 14.56 17.11 -10.23
N LEU A 44 15.30 16.35 -11.04
CA LEU A 44 16.53 16.82 -11.68
C LEU A 44 16.24 17.74 -12.88
N SER A 45 15.20 17.46 -13.65
CA SER A 45 14.80 18.29 -14.81
C SER A 45 14.23 19.64 -14.39
N THR A 46 13.59 19.71 -13.21
CA THR A 46 13.01 20.97 -12.70
C THR A 46 14.06 21.96 -12.21
N ASN A 47 15.25 21.52 -11.80
CA ASN A 47 16.35 22.39 -11.35
C ASN A 47 17.23 22.93 -12.50
N GLY A 48 16.97 22.57 -13.76
CA GLY A 48 17.81 22.92 -14.91
C GLY A 48 17.46 24.24 -15.64
N LYS A 49 16.43 24.98 -15.22
CA LYS A 49 15.99 26.22 -15.89
C LYS A 49 16.11 27.44 -14.96
N SER A 50 17.33 27.89 -14.74
CA SER A 50 17.60 29.23 -14.18
C SER A 50 18.49 29.99 -15.17
N GLY A 51 17.84 30.56 -16.18
CA GLY A 51 18.39 31.62 -17.03
C GLY A 51 17.68 32.93 -16.72
N PHE A 52 18.45 33.95 -16.34
CA PHE A 52 18.03 35.36 -16.15
C PHE A 52 18.41 36.16 -17.42
N PRO A 53 17.72 37.27 -17.81
CA PRO A 53 17.64 38.48 -16.97
C PRO A 53 16.34 39.34 -17.00
N GLU A 54 16.26 40.09 -15.90
CA GLU A 54 15.62 41.38 -15.54
C GLU A 54 14.70 42.14 -16.53
N ILE A 55 13.45 42.38 -16.09
CA ILE A 55 12.59 43.48 -16.57
C ILE A 55 11.97 44.18 -15.36
N SER A 56 12.26 45.47 -15.21
CA SER A 56 11.78 46.37 -14.16
C SER A 56 10.47 47.05 -14.56
N VAL A 57 9.43 46.92 -13.72
CA VAL A 57 8.20 47.72 -13.80
C VAL A 57 7.68 48.01 -12.39
N PRO A 58 7.45 49.27 -12.00
CA PRO A 58 6.86 49.60 -10.72
C PRO A 58 5.34 49.49 -10.87
N SER A 59 4.78 48.33 -10.55
CA SER A 59 3.34 48.16 -10.47
C SER A 59 2.96 47.87 -9.03
N TYR A 60 2.13 48.74 -8.48
CA TYR A 60 1.34 48.51 -7.28
C TYR A 60 0.77 47.09 -7.30
N SER A 61 1.36 46.20 -6.53
CA SER A 61 0.93 44.82 -6.37
C SER A 61 0.99 44.52 -4.88
N PRO A 62 -0.01 43.82 -4.29
CA PRO A 62 0.09 43.37 -2.91
C PRO A 62 1.42 42.66 -2.75
N ALA A 63 2.15 42.97 -1.66
CA ALA A 63 3.50 42.49 -1.42
C ALA A 63 3.59 41.01 -1.86
N ALA A 64 4.42 40.74 -2.88
CA ALA A 64 4.63 39.38 -3.34
C ALA A 64 5.03 38.55 -2.12
N PRO A 65 4.34 37.42 -1.85
CA PRO A 65 4.62 36.63 -0.67
C PRO A 65 6.10 36.27 -0.71
N THR A 66 6.79 36.56 0.39
CA THR A 66 8.20 36.25 0.52
C THR A 66 8.41 34.75 0.29
N GLU A 67 9.58 34.32 -0.20
CA GLU A 67 9.84 32.89 -0.45
C GLU A 67 9.63 32.05 0.82
N GLU A 68 9.85 32.64 2.00
CA GLU A 68 9.53 32.05 3.30
C GLU A 68 8.02 31.85 3.53
N GLU A 69 7.18 32.85 3.20
CA GLU A 69 5.72 32.74 3.31
C GLU A 69 5.15 31.72 2.32
N THR A 70 5.69 31.69 1.09
CA THR A 70 5.28 30.75 0.04
C THR A 70 5.67 29.31 0.41
N GLY A 71 6.89 29.12 0.96
CA GLY A 71 7.36 27.83 1.47
C GLY A 71 6.54 27.34 2.68
N ALA A 72 6.23 28.24 3.62
CA ALA A 72 5.41 27.92 4.78
C ALA A 72 3.97 27.52 4.39
N GLN A 73 3.39 28.20 3.39
CA GLN A 73 2.07 27.90 2.88
C GLN A 73 2.01 26.54 2.17
N LYS A 74 3.01 26.23 1.34
CA LYS A 74 3.15 24.93 0.68
C LYS A 74 3.33 23.79 1.68
N ALA A 75 4.16 23.97 2.70
CA ALA A 75 4.35 22.98 3.75
C ALA A 75 3.06 22.71 4.55
N ARG A 76 2.24 23.74 4.76
CA ARG A 76 0.92 23.60 5.41
C ARG A 76 -0.06 22.83 4.54
N GLU A 77 -0.07 23.09 3.24
CA GLU A 77 -0.93 22.41 2.28
C GLU A 77 -0.54 20.93 2.11
N GLU A 78 0.76 20.62 2.04
CA GLU A 78 1.26 19.23 2.01
C GLU A 78 0.87 18.45 3.26
N ARG A 79 0.93 19.06 4.45
CA ARG A 79 0.48 18.45 5.72
C ARG A 79 -1.02 18.16 5.69
N LEU A 80 -1.83 19.11 5.25
CA LEU A 80 -3.28 18.92 5.12
C LEU A 80 -3.63 17.81 4.12
N ALA A 81 -2.94 17.75 2.98
CA ALA A 81 -3.11 16.68 1.99
C ALA A 81 -2.70 15.32 2.56
N ALA A 82 -1.59 15.24 3.31
CA ALA A 82 -1.15 14.01 3.97
C ALA A 82 -2.14 13.52 5.03
N ASP A 83 -2.70 14.42 5.85
CA ASP A 83 -3.69 14.08 6.86
C ASP A 83 -5.03 13.65 6.24
N GLN A 84 -5.45 14.29 5.14
CA GLN A 84 -6.61 13.84 4.36
C GLN A 84 -6.41 12.42 3.79
N ARG A 85 -5.23 12.12 3.24
CA ARG A 85 -4.90 10.77 2.76
C ARG A 85 -4.94 9.75 3.89
N ARG A 86 -4.38 10.08 5.06
CA ARG A 86 -4.44 9.21 6.25
C ARG A 86 -5.88 8.96 6.68
N ALA A 87 -6.71 9.99 6.74
CA ALA A 87 -8.12 9.86 7.11
C ALA A 87 -8.90 8.96 6.12
N ARG A 88 -8.66 9.12 4.80
CA ARG A 88 -9.27 8.25 3.78
C ARG A 88 -8.82 6.81 3.91
N ASN A 89 -7.52 6.57 4.04
CA ASN A 89 -6.96 5.23 4.18
C ASN A 89 -7.49 4.53 5.44
N GLN A 90 -7.64 5.26 6.56
CA GLN A 90 -8.23 4.71 7.78
C GLN A 90 -9.71 4.34 7.59
N ALA A 91 -10.48 5.18 6.89
CA ALA A 91 -11.88 4.88 6.59
C ALA A 91 -12.03 3.66 5.67
N GLU A 92 -11.19 3.54 4.64
CA GLU A 92 -11.15 2.38 3.75
C GLU A 92 -10.70 1.12 4.48
N GLN A 93 -9.66 1.18 5.31
CA GLN A 93 -9.22 0.05 6.12
C GLN A 93 -10.32 -0.44 7.06
N ARG A 94 -11.05 0.46 7.73
CA ARG A 94 -12.19 0.09 8.57
C ARG A 94 -13.29 -0.59 7.76
N ARG A 95 -13.65 -0.03 6.60
CA ARG A 95 -14.65 -0.64 5.70
C ARG A 95 -14.24 -2.03 5.24
N ASN A 96 -12.98 -2.19 4.82
CA ASN A 96 -12.44 -3.46 4.37
C ASN A 96 -12.40 -4.49 5.51
N ALA A 97 -12.04 -4.08 6.72
CA ALA A 97 -12.06 -4.95 7.90
C ALA A 97 -13.47 -5.43 8.25
N ILE A 98 -14.48 -4.53 8.17
CA ILE A 98 -15.88 -4.88 8.40
C ILE A 98 -16.38 -5.87 7.32
N ALA A 99 -16.11 -5.59 6.04
CA ALA A 99 -16.53 -6.44 4.93
C ALA A 99 -15.90 -7.84 5.03
N SER A 100 -14.58 -7.92 5.25
CA SER A 100 -13.87 -9.19 5.40
C SER A 100 -14.36 -9.98 6.63
N SER A 101 -14.60 -9.30 7.76
CA SER A 101 -15.11 -9.97 8.95
C SER A 101 -16.54 -10.48 8.76
N LYS A 102 -17.36 -9.79 7.95
CA LYS A 102 -18.71 -10.24 7.58
C LYS A 102 -18.65 -11.53 6.75
N GLU A 103 -17.85 -11.53 5.68
CA GLU A 103 -17.69 -12.71 4.81
C GLU A 103 -17.25 -13.95 5.59
N MET A 104 -16.34 -13.76 6.55
CA MET A 104 -15.86 -14.84 7.40
C MET A 104 -16.95 -15.37 8.36
N CYS A 105 -17.77 -14.48 8.93
CA CYS A 105 -18.94 -14.89 9.73
C CYS A 105 -19.95 -15.68 8.88
N ASP A 106 -20.23 -15.20 7.66
CA ASP A 106 -21.15 -15.87 6.73
C ASP A 106 -20.62 -17.25 6.29
N PHE A 107 -19.32 -17.33 5.98
CA PHE A 107 -18.64 -18.58 5.62
C PHE A 107 -18.77 -19.63 6.72
N TRP A 108 -18.34 -19.31 7.95
CA TRP A 108 -18.39 -20.25 9.06
C TRP A 108 -19.81 -20.60 9.50
N THR A 109 -20.76 -19.67 9.34
CA THR A 109 -22.18 -19.96 9.55
C THR A 109 -22.68 -20.99 8.55
N SER A 110 -22.31 -20.85 7.28
CA SER A 110 -22.68 -21.80 6.24
C SER A 110 -22.04 -23.17 6.44
N GLU A 111 -20.80 -23.21 6.93
CA GLU A 111 -20.06 -24.44 7.15
C GLU A 111 -20.60 -25.20 8.35
N TYR A 112 -20.86 -24.52 9.47
CA TYR A 112 -21.53 -25.11 10.63
C TYR A 112 -22.91 -25.67 10.29
N ARG A 113 -23.64 -25.02 9.37
CA ARG A 113 -24.94 -25.51 8.92
C ARG A 113 -24.83 -26.82 8.13
N LYS A 114 -23.72 -27.07 7.45
CA LYS A 114 -23.48 -28.31 6.68
C LYS A 114 -22.97 -29.43 7.57
N ASP A 115 -22.00 -29.14 8.43
CA ASP A 115 -21.26 -30.17 9.16
C ASP A 115 -21.79 -30.42 10.58
N GLY A 116 -22.50 -29.46 11.18
CA GLY A 116 -22.98 -29.52 12.57
C GLY A 116 -21.87 -29.68 13.61
N ASN A 117 -20.61 -29.43 13.24
CA ASN A 117 -19.46 -29.79 14.08
C ASN A 117 -19.25 -28.73 15.19
N PRO A 118 -19.00 -29.13 16.45
CA PRO A 118 -18.70 -28.21 17.54
C PRO A 118 -17.45 -27.33 17.28
N LYS A 119 -16.48 -27.81 16.50
CA LYS A 119 -15.33 -26.96 16.10
C LYS A 119 -15.76 -25.82 15.18
N SER A 120 -16.59 -26.12 14.19
CA SER A 120 -17.13 -25.13 13.24
C SER A 120 -18.05 -24.13 13.94
N GLN A 121 -18.74 -24.55 15.00
CA GLN A 121 -19.48 -23.64 15.88
C GLN A 121 -18.56 -22.60 16.55
N ALA A 122 -17.44 -23.03 17.13
CA ALA A 122 -16.50 -22.12 17.78
C ALA A 122 -15.92 -21.10 16.79
N TYR A 123 -15.56 -21.53 15.58
CA TYR A 123 -15.08 -20.62 14.54
C TYR A 123 -16.15 -19.63 14.07
N LYS A 124 -17.40 -20.08 13.93
CA LYS A 124 -18.55 -19.20 13.64
C LYS A 124 -18.70 -18.13 14.71
N GLU A 125 -18.71 -18.52 15.98
CA GLU A 125 -18.88 -17.59 17.10
C GLU A 125 -17.73 -16.57 17.17
N MET A 126 -16.49 -17.02 16.95
CA MET A 126 -15.32 -16.15 16.89
C MET A 126 -15.39 -15.15 15.71
N ALA A 127 -15.74 -15.61 14.51
CA ALA A 127 -15.85 -14.76 13.33
C ALA A 127 -16.98 -13.72 13.47
N CYS A 128 -18.14 -14.15 13.94
CA CYS A 128 -19.29 -13.27 14.10
C CYS A 128 -19.15 -12.29 15.28
N SER A 129 -18.48 -12.68 16.36
CA SER A 129 -18.16 -11.75 17.45
C SER A 129 -17.17 -10.67 17.00
N ARG A 130 -16.15 -11.03 16.22
CA ARG A 130 -15.23 -10.06 15.61
C ARG A 130 -15.96 -9.05 14.73
N TYR A 131 -16.91 -9.52 13.92
CA TYR A 131 -17.73 -8.63 13.07
C TYR A 131 -18.56 -7.64 13.91
N ARG A 132 -19.25 -8.13 14.96
CA ARG A 132 -20.02 -7.25 15.86
C ARG A 132 -19.14 -6.23 16.58
N ASN A 133 -17.94 -6.62 17.01
CA ASN A 133 -17.01 -5.71 17.66
C ASN A 133 -16.49 -4.61 16.72
N LEU A 134 -16.52 -4.82 15.39
CA LEU A 134 -16.16 -3.79 14.41
C LEU A 134 -17.34 -2.86 14.06
N LEU A 135 -18.57 -3.23 14.45
CA LEU A 135 -19.79 -2.43 14.23
C LEU A 135 -20.14 -1.53 15.42
N ASN A 136 -19.70 -1.88 16.63
CA ASN A 136 -19.80 -1.07 17.84
C ASN A 136 -18.65 -0.06 17.93
#